data_AF-A0A351YAL1-F1
#
_entry.id   AF-A0A351YAL1-F1
#
_cell.length_a   1.000
_cell.length_b   1.000
_cell.length_c   1.000
_cell.angle_alpha   90.00
_cell.angle_beta   90.00
_cell.angle_gamma   90.00
#
_symmetry.space_group_name_H-M   'P 1'
#
loop_
_entity.id
_entity.type
_entity.pdbx_description
1 polymer ?
#
loop_
_entity_poly.entity_id
_entity_poly.type
_entity_poly.pdbx_seq_one_letter_code
_entity_poly.pdbx_strand_id
1 'polypeptide(L)'
;EALEKAVENRKELNPLYADEVAKGMLNWALSKGATHYTHWFQPLNGKTAEKHDAFVGKPNEKGEILYDFKGNELIKGEPDASSFPSGGLRATFEARGYTVWDPASPAFVLSDEEGAVLYIPTAFCSFNGEALDGKTPLLRSEDYLNEAVIRLLPLIGLEAPKRVYSYAGAEQEYFLLESEDFLKRKDLVYTGRTLFGAAAPKGQELDDHYFGPIREKISSYMKEVNDALWKLGIPAKTEHNEVAPSQHELACIYAPSSLTADQNQLVMRLLKRIAKHHGMICLLGEKPFEGINGSGKH
;
A
#
# COMPACT_ATOMS: atom_id res chain seq x y z
N GLU A 1 13.04 -0.46 -22.56
CA GLU A 1 12.20 0.05 -23.68
C GLU A 1 10.75 -0.45 -23.68
N ALA A 2 10.44 -1.75 -23.88
CA ALA A 2 9.03 -2.20 -23.93
C ALA A 2 8.27 -1.92 -22.63
N LEU A 3 8.90 -2.19 -21.49
CA LEU A 3 8.35 -1.87 -20.17
C LEU A 3 8.22 -0.34 -19.96
N GLU A 4 9.20 0.45 -20.36
CA GLU A 4 9.14 1.93 -20.27
C GLU A 4 7.95 2.47 -21.06
N LYS A 5 7.73 1.98 -22.29
CA LYS A 5 6.55 2.34 -23.08
C LYS A 5 5.25 1.91 -22.41
N ALA A 6 5.22 0.75 -21.76
CA ALA A 6 4.04 0.30 -21.02
C ALA A 6 3.75 1.21 -19.82
N VAL A 7 4.78 1.63 -19.08
CA VAL A 7 4.69 2.59 -17.97
C VAL A 7 4.22 3.97 -18.44
N GLU A 8 4.90 4.54 -19.44
CA GLU A 8 4.60 5.88 -19.96
C GLU A 8 3.15 5.99 -20.48
N ASN A 9 2.68 4.95 -21.17
CA ASN A 9 1.35 4.92 -21.76
C ASN A 9 0.29 4.30 -20.84
N ARG A 10 0.65 3.81 -19.64
CA ARG A 10 -0.21 3.01 -18.75
C ARG A 10 -0.96 1.90 -19.49
N LYS A 11 -0.24 1.13 -20.30
CA LYS A 11 -0.78 0.00 -21.05
C LYS A 11 -0.24 -1.31 -20.52
N GLU A 12 -0.97 -2.38 -20.81
CA GLU A 12 -0.50 -3.74 -20.55
C GLU A 12 0.86 -3.98 -21.22
N LEU A 13 1.71 -4.75 -20.54
CA LEU A 13 2.97 -5.19 -21.11
C LEU A 13 2.67 -6.08 -22.33
N ASN A 14 3.37 -5.81 -23.44
CA ASN A 14 3.25 -6.64 -24.62
C ASN A 14 3.62 -8.11 -24.27
N PRO A 15 2.71 -9.09 -24.48
CA PRO A 15 2.93 -10.48 -24.12
C PRO A 15 4.22 -11.09 -24.69
N LEU A 16 4.69 -10.60 -25.83
CA LEU A 16 5.95 -11.04 -26.46
C LEU A 16 7.18 -10.87 -25.55
N TYR A 17 7.15 -9.89 -24.64
CA TYR A 17 8.27 -9.60 -23.73
C TYR A 17 7.98 -10.00 -22.28
N ALA A 18 6.79 -10.55 -22.01
CA ALA A 18 6.35 -10.84 -20.65
C ALA A 18 7.23 -11.88 -19.96
N ASP A 19 7.62 -12.94 -20.67
CA ASP A 19 8.47 -14.00 -20.13
C ASP A 19 9.88 -13.51 -19.82
N GLU A 20 10.43 -12.62 -20.64
CA GLU A 20 11.75 -12.01 -20.39
C GLU A 20 11.73 -11.11 -19.15
N VAL A 21 10.67 -10.29 -19.01
CA VAL A 21 10.48 -9.43 -17.84
C VAL A 21 10.26 -10.26 -16.58
N ALA A 22 9.42 -11.30 -16.64
CA ALA A 22 9.18 -12.21 -15.52
C ALA A 22 10.47 -12.91 -15.07
N LYS A 23 11.27 -13.43 -16.01
CA LYS A 23 12.56 -14.04 -15.70
C LYS A 23 13.54 -13.05 -15.06
N GLY A 24 13.59 -11.81 -15.55
CA GLY A 24 14.39 -10.75 -14.94
C GLY A 24 13.94 -10.43 -13.52
N MET A 25 12.64 -10.33 -13.30
CA MET A 25 12.04 -10.07 -11.99
C MET A 25 12.26 -11.23 -11.01
N LEU A 26 12.17 -12.48 -11.47
CA LEU A 26 12.50 -13.68 -10.70
C LEU A 26 13.95 -13.66 -10.24
N ASN A 27 14.90 -13.45 -11.14
CA ASN A 27 16.33 -13.41 -10.79
C ASN A 27 16.64 -12.29 -9.79
N TRP A 28 16.04 -11.12 -9.98
CA TRP A 28 16.17 -10.01 -9.04
C TRP A 28 15.57 -10.36 -7.67
N ALA A 29 14.37 -10.93 -7.62
CA ALA A 29 13.70 -11.34 -6.40
C ALA A 29 14.51 -12.41 -5.64
N LEU A 30 14.99 -13.45 -6.34
CA LEU A 30 15.86 -14.48 -5.76
C LEU A 30 17.17 -13.89 -5.21
N SER A 31 17.76 -12.89 -5.90
CA SER A 31 18.98 -12.20 -5.41
C SER A 31 18.74 -11.42 -4.10
N LYS A 32 17.48 -11.08 -3.81
CA LYS A 32 17.03 -10.45 -2.56
C LYS A 32 16.55 -11.48 -1.52
N GLY A 33 16.69 -12.77 -1.80
CA GLY A 33 16.27 -13.87 -0.93
C GLY A 33 14.79 -14.23 -1.03
N ALA A 34 14.06 -13.69 -2.01
CA ALA A 34 12.63 -13.94 -2.11
C ALA A 34 12.33 -15.36 -2.58
N THR A 35 11.42 -16.04 -1.87
CA THR A 35 11.02 -17.43 -2.19
C THR A 35 9.63 -17.50 -2.80
N HIS A 36 8.84 -16.46 -2.61
CA HIS A 36 7.47 -16.34 -3.09
C HIS A 36 7.26 -15.02 -3.84
N TYR A 37 6.19 -14.96 -4.61
CA TYR A 37 5.63 -13.74 -5.16
C TYR A 37 4.15 -13.60 -4.78
N THR A 38 3.63 -12.40 -4.94
CA THR A 38 2.23 -12.11 -4.72
C THR A 38 1.73 -10.98 -5.63
N HIS A 39 0.51 -11.16 -6.13
CA HIS A 39 -0.27 -10.06 -6.69
C HIS A 39 -0.84 -9.25 -5.54
N TRP A 40 -0.34 -8.03 -5.37
CA TRP A 40 -0.70 -7.12 -4.29
C TRP A 40 -1.76 -6.14 -4.76
N PHE A 41 -2.91 -6.12 -4.12
CA PHE A 41 -4.05 -5.28 -4.51
C PHE A 41 -4.81 -4.74 -3.31
N GLN A 42 -5.70 -3.78 -3.56
CA GLN A 42 -6.47 -3.06 -2.53
C GLN A 42 -7.97 -3.28 -2.71
N PRO A 43 -8.56 -4.37 -2.18
CA PRO A 43 -10.00 -4.61 -2.28
C PRO A 43 -10.83 -3.54 -1.55
N LEU A 44 -12.14 -3.53 -1.77
CA LEU A 44 -13.10 -2.53 -1.22
C LEU A 44 -13.27 -2.54 0.32
N ASN A 45 -12.40 -3.22 1.06
CA ASN A 45 -12.40 -3.23 2.53
C ASN A 45 -11.42 -2.21 3.15
N GLY A 46 -10.77 -1.38 2.33
CA GLY A 46 -9.81 -0.36 2.79
C GLY A 46 -8.47 -0.92 3.28
N LYS A 47 -8.18 -2.19 3.00
CA LYS A 47 -6.91 -2.86 3.32
C LYS A 47 -6.28 -3.42 2.05
N THR A 48 -5.01 -3.80 2.14
CA THR A 48 -4.34 -4.57 1.09
C THR A 48 -4.63 -6.06 1.24
N ALA A 49 -4.60 -6.78 0.13
CA ALA A 49 -4.68 -8.23 0.08
C ALA A 49 -3.49 -8.80 -0.70
N GLU A 50 -3.09 -10.00 -0.31
CA GLU A 50 -1.97 -10.74 -0.88
C GLU A 50 -2.21 -12.24 -0.70
N LYS A 51 -1.77 -13.01 -1.69
CA LYS A 51 -1.67 -14.47 -1.67
C LYS A 51 -0.27 -14.84 -2.10
N HIS A 52 0.48 -15.55 -1.27
CA HIS A 52 1.87 -15.89 -1.57
C HIS A 52 1.93 -17.20 -2.37
N ASP A 53 2.46 -17.11 -3.58
CA ASP A 53 2.70 -18.24 -4.47
C ASP A 53 4.21 -18.46 -4.55
N ALA A 54 4.67 -19.70 -4.33
CA ALA A 54 6.10 -20.01 -4.36
C ALA A 54 6.62 -19.97 -5.80
N PHE A 55 7.88 -19.57 -5.99
CA PHE A 55 8.55 -19.68 -7.29
C PHE A 55 8.85 -21.13 -7.70
N VAL A 56 8.45 -22.11 -6.90
CA VAL A 56 8.74 -23.52 -7.14
C VAL A 56 7.93 -24.02 -8.34
N GLY A 57 8.63 -24.35 -9.42
CA GLY A 57 8.05 -24.87 -10.65
C GLY A 57 7.66 -26.33 -10.58
N LYS A 58 7.02 -26.82 -11.65
CA LYS A 58 6.71 -28.24 -11.81
C LYS A 58 8.00 -29.05 -12.02
N PRO A 59 8.08 -30.30 -11.52
CA PRO A 59 9.21 -31.17 -11.81
C PRO A 59 9.41 -31.35 -13.32
N ASN A 60 10.66 -31.28 -13.77
CA ASN A 60 10.99 -31.60 -15.16
C ASN A 60 10.87 -33.12 -15.42
N GLU A 61 11.10 -33.56 -16.66
CA GLU A 61 11.04 -34.98 -17.04
C GLU A 61 11.98 -35.89 -16.23
N LYS A 62 13.01 -35.31 -15.60
CA LYS A 62 13.98 -36.01 -14.73
C LYS A 62 13.59 -35.96 -13.23
N GLY A 63 12.49 -35.30 -12.88
CA GLY A 63 12.04 -35.10 -11.51
C GLY A 63 12.75 -33.96 -10.76
N GLU A 64 13.56 -33.15 -11.44
CA GLU A 64 14.23 -31.99 -10.83
C GLU A 64 13.26 -30.80 -10.76
N ILE A 65 13.30 -30.08 -9.65
CA ILE A 65 12.46 -28.91 -9.40
C ILE A 65 13.32 -27.66 -9.60
N LEU A 66 12.87 -26.77 -10.46
CA LEU A 66 13.52 -25.48 -10.73
C LEU A 66 12.58 -24.35 -10.32
N TYR A 67 13.16 -23.17 -10.09
CA TYR A 67 12.35 -21.96 -9.96
C TYR A 67 11.77 -21.58 -11.32
N ASP A 68 10.48 -21.27 -11.35
CA ASP A 68 9.72 -20.90 -12.54
C ASP A 68 8.82 -19.70 -12.21
N PHE A 69 8.80 -18.72 -13.10
CA PHE A 69 7.92 -17.56 -13.02
C PHE A 69 7.70 -17.02 -14.42
N LYS A 70 6.48 -17.15 -14.93
CA LYS A 70 6.15 -16.91 -16.33
C LYS A 70 5.49 -15.56 -16.55
N GLY A 71 5.56 -15.07 -17.79
CA GLY A 71 4.96 -13.81 -18.19
C GLY A 71 3.44 -13.77 -18.00
N ASN A 72 2.75 -14.90 -18.19
CA ASN A 72 1.32 -14.98 -17.94
C ASN A 72 0.98 -14.85 -16.44
N GLU A 73 1.80 -15.42 -15.56
CA GLU A 73 1.67 -15.30 -14.10
C GLU A 73 2.01 -13.89 -13.61
N LEU A 74 2.94 -13.19 -14.29
CA LEU A 74 3.27 -11.80 -14.03
C LEU A 74 2.14 -10.86 -14.43
N ILE A 75 1.63 -10.97 -15.67
CA ILE A 75 0.64 -10.03 -16.20
C ILE A 75 -0.70 -10.18 -15.49
N LYS A 76 -1.11 -11.42 -15.21
CA LYS A 76 -2.45 -11.72 -14.72
C LYS A 76 -2.44 -12.82 -13.66
N GLY A 77 -3.06 -12.53 -12.51
CA GLY A 77 -3.38 -13.52 -11.49
C GLY A 77 -4.86 -13.89 -11.50
N GLU A 78 -5.17 -15.09 -11.01
CA GLU A 78 -6.54 -15.59 -10.86
C GLU A 78 -6.82 -15.98 -9.39
N PRO A 79 -6.98 -15.00 -8.48
CA PRO A 79 -7.35 -15.31 -7.11
C PRO A 79 -8.83 -15.72 -7.01
N ASP A 80 -9.15 -16.52 -6.00
CA ASP A 80 -10.54 -16.68 -5.57
C ASP A 80 -11.05 -15.36 -4.97
N ALA A 81 -12.09 -14.79 -5.57
CA ALA A 81 -12.69 -13.54 -5.14
C ALA A 81 -13.96 -13.72 -4.30
N SER A 82 -14.34 -14.97 -4.00
CA SER A 82 -15.58 -15.31 -3.27
C SER A 82 -15.74 -14.57 -1.94
N SER A 83 -14.62 -14.30 -1.28
CA SER A 83 -14.57 -13.75 0.08
C SER A 83 -14.28 -12.25 0.14
N PHE A 84 -14.04 -11.59 -1.01
CA PHE A 84 -13.83 -10.15 -1.02
C PHE A 84 -15.17 -9.40 -1.11
N PRO A 85 -15.33 -8.26 -0.40
CA PRO A 85 -16.54 -7.47 -0.51
C PRO A 85 -16.80 -7.03 -1.95
N SER A 86 -17.99 -7.35 -2.44
CA SER A 86 -18.44 -6.99 -3.79
C SER A 86 -19.49 -5.87 -3.79
N GLY A 87 -19.86 -5.34 -2.62
CA GLY A 87 -20.95 -4.35 -2.52
C GLY A 87 -22.32 -4.89 -2.96
N GLY A 88 -22.50 -6.21 -3.02
CA GLY A 88 -23.72 -6.86 -3.52
C GLY A 88 -23.78 -6.98 -5.06
N LEU A 89 -22.70 -6.64 -5.76
CA LEU A 89 -22.64 -6.67 -7.23
C LEU A 89 -22.60 -8.10 -7.81
N ARG A 90 -22.48 -9.16 -7.00
CA ARG A 90 -22.29 -10.54 -7.49
C ARG A 90 -22.95 -11.62 -6.65
N ALA A 91 -23.29 -12.71 -7.34
CA ALA A 91 -23.63 -13.99 -6.73
C ALA A 91 -22.37 -14.85 -6.48
N THR A 92 -22.39 -15.69 -5.45
CA THR A 92 -21.23 -16.48 -4.99
C THR A 92 -20.66 -17.45 -6.05
N PHE A 93 -21.45 -17.88 -7.03
CA PHE A 93 -20.96 -18.77 -8.10
C PHE A 93 -20.14 -18.03 -9.18
N GLU A 94 -20.21 -16.69 -9.23
CA GLU A 94 -19.41 -15.83 -10.11
C GLU A 94 -18.16 -15.27 -9.39
N ALA A 95 -17.72 -15.97 -8.35
CA ALA A 95 -16.65 -15.57 -7.44
C ALA A 95 -15.24 -15.52 -8.06
N ARG A 96 -15.08 -15.75 -9.36
CA ARG A 96 -13.76 -15.62 -9.99
C ARG A 96 -13.38 -14.13 -10.06
N GLY A 97 -12.17 -13.81 -9.61
CA GLY A 97 -11.58 -12.49 -9.77
C GLY A 97 -10.30 -12.57 -10.60
N TYR A 98 -9.89 -11.41 -11.09
CA TYR A 98 -8.67 -11.28 -11.87
C TYR A 98 -7.84 -10.13 -11.31
N THR A 99 -6.55 -10.39 -11.12
CA THR A 99 -5.57 -9.33 -10.86
C THR A 99 -4.81 -9.04 -12.14
N VAL A 100 -4.57 -7.76 -12.43
CA VAL A 100 -3.80 -7.32 -13.60
C VAL A 100 -2.68 -6.41 -13.12
N TRP A 101 -1.44 -6.71 -13.50
CA TRP A 101 -0.29 -5.92 -13.10
C TRP A 101 -0.38 -4.50 -13.65
N ASP A 102 -0.20 -3.52 -12.76
CA ASP A 102 0.00 -2.12 -13.12
C ASP A 102 1.50 -1.80 -13.17
N PRO A 103 2.12 -1.72 -14.36
CA PRO A 103 3.55 -1.45 -14.48
C PRO A 103 3.93 -0.04 -14.01
N ALA A 104 2.97 0.90 -13.94
CA ALA A 104 3.24 2.25 -13.45
C ALA A 104 3.53 2.31 -11.94
N SER A 105 3.17 1.25 -11.21
CA SER A 105 3.57 1.05 -9.81
C SER A 105 4.65 -0.04 -9.75
N PRO A 106 5.88 0.29 -9.31
CA PRO A 106 7.00 -0.63 -9.39
C PRO A 106 6.81 -1.83 -8.45
N ALA A 107 7.17 -3.01 -8.95
CA ALA A 107 7.27 -4.19 -8.10
C ALA A 107 8.35 -3.99 -7.03
N PHE A 108 8.11 -4.52 -5.83
CA PHE A 108 9.01 -4.38 -4.69
C PHE A 108 9.23 -5.72 -4.00
N VAL A 109 10.39 -5.90 -3.39
CA VAL A 109 10.64 -7.05 -2.51
C VAL A 109 10.55 -6.55 -1.07
N LEU A 110 9.62 -7.12 -0.32
CA LEU A 110 9.53 -6.88 1.12
C LEU A 110 10.10 -8.10 1.83
N SER A 111 11.11 -7.86 2.67
CA SER A 111 11.60 -8.85 3.62
C SER A 111 11.00 -8.57 4.99
N ASP A 112 10.43 -9.59 5.59
CA ASP A 112 10.04 -9.63 6.99
C ASP A 112 10.68 -10.83 7.70
N GLU A 113 10.23 -11.11 8.92
CA GLU A 113 10.70 -12.25 9.71
C GLU A 113 10.33 -13.60 9.08
N GLU A 114 9.28 -13.65 8.25
CA GLU A 114 8.79 -14.87 7.60
C GLU A 114 9.53 -15.15 6.28
N GLY A 115 10.10 -14.12 5.68
CA GLY A 115 11.01 -14.23 4.54
C GLY A 115 10.93 -13.02 3.62
N ALA A 116 11.57 -13.12 2.45
CA ALA A 116 11.39 -12.15 1.39
C ALA A 116 10.32 -12.64 0.40
N VAL A 117 9.45 -11.72 -0.01
CA VAL A 117 8.40 -11.96 -1.00
C VAL A 117 8.43 -10.84 -2.04
N LEU A 118 8.27 -11.20 -3.31
CA LEU A 118 8.09 -10.27 -4.42
C LEU A 118 6.63 -9.81 -4.48
N TYR A 119 6.39 -8.51 -4.40
CA TYR A 119 5.08 -7.90 -4.51
C TYR A 119 4.91 -7.23 -5.87
N ILE A 120 3.84 -7.59 -6.56
CA ILE A 120 3.48 -7.10 -7.89
C ILE A 120 2.20 -6.27 -7.73
N PRO A 121 2.28 -4.91 -7.81
CA PRO A 121 1.12 -4.05 -7.64
C PRO A 121 0.08 -4.27 -8.75
N THR A 122 -1.15 -4.61 -8.38
CA THR A 122 -2.17 -5.04 -9.34
C THR A 122 -3.49 -4.34 -9.11
N ALA A 123 -4.23 -4.15 -10.21
CA ALA A 123 -5.64 -3.83 -10.19
C ALA A 123 -6.45 -5.14 -10.05
N PHE A 124 -7.62 -5.08 -9.40
CA PHE A 124 -8.46 -6.25 -9.12
C PHE A 124 -9.89 -6.05 -9.62
N CYS A 125 -10.37 -6.99 -10.45
CA CYS A 125 -11.66 -6.90 -11.11
C CYS A 125 -12.46 -8.22 -11.08
N SER A 126 -13.75 -8.13 -11.42
CA SER A 126 -14.63 -9.30 -11.59
C SER A 126 -14.20 -10.20 -12.73
N PHE A 127 -14.76 -11.41 -12.69
CA PHE A 127 -15.08 -12.16 -13.89
C PHE A 127 -15.76 -11.32 -15.01
N ASN A 128 -16.82 -10.59 -14.68
CA ASN A 128 -17.54 -9.64 -15.55
C ASN A 128 -16.84 -8.28 -15.80
N GLY A 129 -15.63 -8.04 -15.29
CA GLY A 129 -14.85 -6.80 -15.53
C GLY A 129 -15.20 -5.56 -14.68
N GLU A 130 -16.02 -5.68 -13.65
CA GLU A 130 -16.27 -4.60 -12.68
C GLU A 130 -15.07 -4.44 -11.73
N ALA A 131 -14.78 -3.21 -11.33
CA ALA A 131 -13.71 -2.94 -10.37
C ALA A 131 -14.10 -3.41 -8.97
N LEU A 132 -13.23 -4.19 -8.31
CA LEU A 132 -13.35 -4.57 -6.90
C LEU A 132 -12.25 -3.97 -6.02
N ASP A 133 -11.62 -2.92 -6.50
CA ASP A 133 -10.53 -2.26 -5.82
C ASP A 133 -10.70 -0.74 -5.79
N GLY A 134 -9.88 -0.11 -4.97
CA GLY A 134 -9.71 1.35 -5.00
C GLY A 134 -8.83 1.82 -6.17
N LYS A 135 -7.99 0.94 -6.71
CA LYS A 135 -6.97 1.30 -7.71
C LYS A 135 -7.57 1.53 -9.10
N THR A 136 -8.44 0.66 -9.58
CA THR A 136 -9.05 0.81 -10.92
C THR A 136 -9.84 2.12 -11.05
N PRO A 137 -10.72 2.51 -10.10
CA PRO A 137 -11.41 3.79 -10.17
C PRO A 137 -10.45 4.99 -10.13
N LEU A 138 -9.37 4.93 -9.34
CA LEU A 138 -8.36 5.97 -9.29
C LEU A 138 -7.65 6.15 -10.64
N LEU A 139 -7.19 5.06 -11.25
CA LEU A 139 -6.55 5.10 -12.57
C LEU A 139 -7.48 5.68 -13.64
N ARG A 140 -8.76 5.28 -13.64
CA ARG A 140 -9.79 5.82 -14.55
C ARG A 140 -10.03 7.32 -14.32
N SER A 141 -10.03 7.75 -13.06
CA SER A 141 -10.18 9.17 -12.70
C SER A 141 -9.01 10.01 -13.21
N GLU A 142 -7.78 9.51 -13.07
CA GLU A 142 -6.59 10.16 -13.59
C GLU A 142 -6.60 10.27 -15.12
N ASP A 143 -7.05 9.22 -15.84
CA ASP A 143 -7.20 9.26 -17.30
C ASP A 143 -8.28 10.27 -17.74
N TYR A 144 -9.42 10.30 -17.05
CA TYR A 144 -10.48 11.27 -17.30
C TYR A 144 -9.99 12.72 -17.09
N LEU A 145 -9.28 12.98 -15.99
CA LEU A 145 -8.70 14.29 -15.71
C LEU A 145 -7.68 14.68 -16.79
N ASN A 146 -6.81 13.75 -17.18
CA ASN A 146 -5.84 13.97 -18.26
C ASN A 146 -6.52 14.38 -19.57
N GLU A 147 -7.55 13.65 -20.02
CA GLU A 147 -8.29 14.01 -21.23
C GLU A 147 -8.96 15.38 -21.14
N ALA A 148 -9.57 15.69 -20.00
CA ALA A 148 -10.23 16.97 -19.77
C ALA A 148 -9.23 18.14 -19.83
N VAL A 149 -8.08 18.00 -19.18
CA VAL A 149 -7.04 19.05 -19.15
C VAL A 149 -6.38 19.22 -20.51
N ILE A 150 -6.05 18.13 -21.21
CA ILE A 150 -5.49 18.19 -22.57
C ILE A 150 -6.42 18.95 -23.52
N ARG A 151 -7.74 18.77 -23.41
CA ARG A 151 -8.72 19.52 -24.22
C ARG A 151 -8.79 21.01 -23.83
N LEU A 152 -8.60 21.33 -22.55
CA LEU A 152 -8.71 22.70 -22.03
C LEU A 152 -7.49 23.55 -22.39
N LEU A 153 -6.27 23.00 -22.30
CA LEU A 153 -5.02 23.76 -22.43
C LEU A 153 -4.95 24.62 -23.72
N PRO A 154 -5.28 24.09 -24.93
CA PRO A 154 -5.29 24.90 -26.14
C PRO A 154 -6.32 26.04 -26.11
N LEU A 155 -7.46 25.85 -25.43
CA LEU A 155 -8.52 26.87 -25.33
C LEU A 155 -8.11 28.07 -24.47
N ILE A 156 -7.14 27.89 -23.58
CA ILE A 156 -6.57 28.96 -22.74
C ILE A 156 -5.21 29.46 -23.27
N GLY A 157 -4.84 29.10 -24.51
CA GLY A 157 -3.63 29.57 -25.16
C GLY A 157 -2.34 28.88 -24.72
N LEU A 158 -2.43 27.67 -24.13
CA LEU A 158 -1.28 26.85 -23.76
C LEU A 158 -1.12 25.66 -24.70
N GLU A 159 0.11 25.24 -24.96
CA GLU A 159 0.38 24.00 -25.70
C GLU A 159 -0.03 22.78 -24.87
N ALA A 160 -0.73 21.83 -25.51
CA ALA A 160 -1.12 20.59 -24.85
C ALA A 160 0.09 19.62 -24.78
N PRO A 161 0.50 19.16 -23.58
CA PRO A 161 1.53 18.14 -23.45
C PRO A 161 0.98 16.77 -23.89
N LYS A 162 1.88 15.78 -23.97
CA LYS A 162 1.48 14.38 -24.28
C LYS A 162 0.55 13.79 -23.22
N ARG A 163 0.77 14.14 -21.95
CA ARG A 163 0.00 13.67 -20.79
C ARG A 163 0.11 14.66 -19.64
N VAL A 164 -0.96 14.76 -18.86
CA VAL A 164 -1.04 15.49 -17.59
C VAL A 164 -1.17 14.47 -16.46
N TYR A 165 -0.43 14.71 -15.38
CA TYR A 165 -0.44 13.85 -14.19
C TYR A 165 -0.93 14.66 -12.98
N SER A 166 -1.72 14.02 -12.12
CA SER A 166 -1.97 14.54 -10.78
C SER A 166 -0.89 14.04 -9.83
N TYR A 167 -0.50 14.90 -8.89
CA TYR A 167 0.42 14.55 -7.81
C TYR A 167 -0.28 14.69 -6.46
N ALA A 168 0.09 13.85 -5.51
CA ALA A 168 -0.38 13.90 -4.13
C ALA A 168 0.77 13.60 -3.17
N GLY A 169 0.75 14.20 -1.98
CA GLY A 169 1.66 13.87 -0.88
C GLY A 169 0.82 13.65 0.36
N ALA A 170 0.71 12.40 0.81
CA ALA A 170 -0.12 12.05 1.95
C ALA A 170 0.61 12.33 3.26
N GLU A 171 -0.04 13.05 4.17
CA GLU A 171 0.40 13.29 5.55
C GLU A 171 -0.31 12.28 6.45
N GLN A 172 0.40 11.26 6.94
CA GLN A 172 -0.21 10.15 7.67
C GLN A 172 -0.09 10.34 9.17
N GLU A 173 -1.19 10.67 9.84
CA GLU A 173 -1.25 10.68 11.29
C GLU A 173 -1.58 9.30 11.87
N TYR A 174 -1.12 9.04 13.10
CA TYR A 174 -1.34 7.78 13.82
C TYR A 174 -1.07 7.92 15.32
N PHE A 175 -1.61 6.98 16.11
CA PHE A 175 -1.29 6.85 17.54
C PHE A 175 -0.38 5.66 17.81
N LEU A 176 0.51 5.77 18.79
CA LEU A 176 1.32 4.68 19.32
C LEU A 176 0.98 4.39 20.78
N LEU A 177 0.71 3.13 21.10
CA LEU A 177 0.40 2.69 22.45
C LEU A 177 1.32 1.56 22.87
N GLU A 178 1.65 1.50 24.16
CA GLU A 178 2.31 0.32 24.72
C GLU A 178 1.41 -0.91 24.55
N SER A 179 1.97 -2.02 24.09
CA SER A 179 1.19 -3.23 23.79
C SER A 179 0.47 -3.77 25.03
N GLU A 180 1.11 -3.69 26.19
CA GLU A 180 0.53 -4.14 27.45
C GLU A 180 -0.74 -3.35 27.82
N ASP A 181 -0.73 -2.03 27.59
CA ASP A 181 -1.87 -1.17 27.89
C ASP A 181 -2.99 -1.33 26.86
N PHE A 182 -2.62 -1.52 25.59
CA PHE A 182 -3.57 -1.88 24.54
C PHE A 182 -4.33 -3.17 24.88
N LEU A 183 -3.62 -4.23 25.31
CA LEU A 183 -4.21 -5.55 25.61
C LEU A 183 -5.14 -5.54 26.84
N LYS A 184 -4.93 -4.61 27.79
CA LYS A 184 -5.83 -4.40 28.94
C LYS A 184 -7.20 -3.84 28.51
N ARG A 185 -7.28 -3.17 27.35
CA ARG A 185 -8.49 -2.51 26.83
C ARG A 185 -9.15 -3.33 25.73
N LYS A 186 -10.04 -4.25 26.11
CA LYS A 186 -10.76 -5.12 25.17
C LYS A 186 -11.58 -4.36 24.14
N ASP A 187 -12.16 -3.23 24.51
CA ASP A 187 -12.87 -2.35 23.59
C ASP A 187 -11.94 -1.81 22.49
N LEU A 188 -10.74 -1.38 22.86
CA LEU A 188 -9.71 -0.94 21.92
C LEU A 188 -9.20 -2.09 21.03
N VAL A 189 -8.99 -3.27 21.61
CA VAL A 189 -8.56 -4.49 20.87
C VAL A 189 -9.58 -4.89 19.81
N TYR A 190 -10.87 -4.88 20.15
CA TYR A 190 -11.91 -5.37 19.24
C TYR A 190 -12.42 -4.32 18.27
N THR A 191 -12.42 -3.05 18.66
CA THR A 191 -13.05 -1.98 17.87
C THR A 191 -12.07 -0.97 17.30
N GLY A 192 -10.79 -1.00 17.71
CA GLY A 192 -9.78 -0.03 17.30
C GLY A 192 -9.96 1.36 17.91
N ARG A 193 -10.95 1.53 18.80
CA ARG A 193 -11.22 2.76 19.55
C ARG A 193 -11.71 2.45 20.96
N THR A 194 -11.64 3.42 21.86
CA THR A 194 -12.27 3.31 23.18
C THR A 194 -13.78 3.46 23.06
N LEU A 195 -14.56 2.58 23.70
CA LEU A 195 -16.03 2.68 23.75
C LEU A 195 -16.53 3.43 24.98
N PHE A 196 -15.71 3.47 26.03
CA PHE A 196 -15.96 4.18 27.27
C PHE A 196 -14.62 4.57 27.91
N GLY A 197 -14.63 5.54 28.80
CA GLY A 197 -13.45 5.98 29.52
C GLY A 197 -13.71 7.32 30.18
N ALA A 198 -13.14 7.53 31.37
CA ALA A 198 -13.09 8.87 31.94
C ALA A 198 -12.10 9.74 31.15
N ALA A 199 -12.33 11.04 31.14
CA ALA A 199 -11.33 11.98 30.64
C ALA A 199 -10.02 11.81 31.42
N ALA A 200 -8.89 11.96 30.72
CA ALA A 200 -7.59 11.89 31.35
C ALA A 200 -7.47 12.99 32.43
N PRO A 201 -6.91 12.70 33.63
CA PRO A 201 -6.73 13.70 34.67
C PRO A 201 -5.89 14.91 34.22
N LYS A 202 -4.98 14.68 33.27
CA LYS A 202 -4.33 15.71 32.46
C LYS A 202 -4.85 15.57 31.04
N GLY A 203 -5.63 16.55 30.58
CA GLY A 203 -6.13 16.61 29.21
C GLY A 203 -5.07 17.12 28.25
N GLN A 204 -5.49 17.35 27.01
CA GLN A 204 -4.71 18.10 26.03
C GLN A 204 -4.69 19.56 26.45
N GLU A 205 -3.54 20.04 26.91
CA GLU A 205 -3.34 21.42 27.37
C GLU A 205 -2.70 22.28 26.27
N LEU A 206 -2.78 23.61 26.39
CA LEU A 206 -2.09 24.54 25.49
C LEU A 206 -0.56 24.34 25.49
N ASP A 207 -0.03 23.79 26.58
CA ASP A 207 1.39 23.51 26.78
C ASP A 207 1.80 22.14 26.23
N ASP A 208 0.85 21.31 25.76
CA ASP A 208 1.20 20.05 25.11
C ASP A 208 1.85 20.37 23.75
N HIS A 209 3.16 20.22 23.73
CA HIS A 209 4.01 20.69 22.65
C HIS A 209 3.78 19.91 21.36
N TYR A 210 2.86 20.42 20.54
CA TYR A 210 2.89 20.21 19.09
C TYR A 210 4.30 20.55 18.58
N PHE A 211 4.91 19.66 17.80
CA PHE A 211 6.34 19.70 17.44
C PHE A 211 7.35 19.65 18.60
N GLY A 212 6.92 19.19 19.78
CA GLY A 212 7.81 18.93 20.91
C GLY A 212 8.83 17.83 20.61
N PRO A 213 9.90 17.71 21.42
CA PRO A 213 10.92 16.69 21.22
C PRO A 213 10.33 15.28 21.27
N ILE A 214 10.68 14.46 20.28
CA ILE A 214 10.24 13.07 20.17
C ILE A 214 11.00 12.23 21.20
N ARG A 215 10.27 11.44 22.00
CA ARG A 215 10.88 10.56 23.01
C ARG A 215 11.78 9.53 22.33
N GLU A 216 12.88 9.16 22.99
CA GLU A 216 13.91 8.26 22.43
C GLU A 216 13.34 6.94 21.90
N LYS A 217 12.41 6.30 22.63
CA LYS A 217 11.72 5.09 22.17
C LYS A 217 10.97 5.30 20.85
N ILE A 218 10.26 6.42 20.71
CA ILE A 218 9.50 6.75 19.51
C ILE A 218 10.45 7.11 18.36
N SER A 219 11.53 7.83 18.65
CA SER A 219 12.56 8.15 17.66
C SER A 219 13.24 6.90 17.11
N SER A 220 13.53 5.90 17.95
CA SER A 220 14.06 4.59 17.52
C SER A 220 13.09 3.86 16.58
N TYR A 221 11.80 3.84 16.93
CA TYR A 221 10.74 3.30 16.09
C TYR A 221 10.65 4.01 14.73
N MET A 222 10.59 5.35 14.74
CA MET A 222 10.52 6.18 13.53
C MET A 222 11.74 5.98 12.63
N LYS A 223 12.93 5.86 13.22
CA LYS A 223 14.16 5.54 12.48
C LYS A 223 14.03 4.22 11.71
N GLU A 224 13.54 3.15 12.33
CA GLU A 224 13.36 1.86 11.65
C GLU A 224 12.30 1.94 10.55
N VAL A 225 11.21 2.71 10.77
CA VAL A 225 10.21 3.00 9.75
C VAL A 225 10.84 3.69 8.53
N ASN A 226 11.63 4.73 8.76
CA ASN A 226 12.31 5.47 7.69
C ASN A 226 13.28 4.59 6.92
N ASP A 227 14.12 3.82 7.62
CA ASP A 227 15.07 2.90 6.99
C ASP A 227 14.35 1.85 6.11
N ALA A 228 13.18 1.36 6.54
CA ALA A 228 12.36 0.43 5.78
C ALA A 228 11.73 1.10 4.55
N LEU A 229 11.16 2.30 4.70
CA LEU A 229 10.54 3.06 3.62
C LEU A 229 11.55 3.46 2.54
N TRP A 230 12.73 3.94 2.93
CA TRP A 230 13.77 4.33 1.99
C TRP A 230 14.30 3.13 1.19
N LYS A 231 14.40 1.94 1.80
CA LYS A 231 14.75 0.70 1.08
C LYS A 231 13.70 0.31 0.03
N LEU A 232 12.43 0.68 0.25
CA LEU A 232 11.35 0.50 -0.72
C LEU A 232 11.27 1.64 -1.76
N GLY A 233 12.15 2.64 -1.67
CA GLY A 233 12.13 3.82 -2.54
C GLY A 233 11.03 4.83 -2.19
N ILE A 234 10.44 4.75 -0.99
CA ILE A 234 9.42 5.68 -0.50
C ILE A 234 10.12 6.81 0.26
N PRO A 235 10.06 8.06 -0.22
CA PRO A 235 10.81 9.18 0.36
C PRO A 235 10.08 9.77 1.57
N ALA A 236 10.08 9.04 2.70
CA ALA A 236 9.69 9.59 4.00
C ALA A 236 10.59 10.78 4.32
N LYS A 237 9.98 11.93 4.64
CA LYS A 237 10.68 13.22 4.73
C LYS A 237 10.46 13.94 6.06
N THR A 238 9.22 13.96 6.54
CA THR A 238 8.85 14.71 7.75
C THR A 238 8.23 13.75 8.75
N GLU A 239 8.60 13.89 10.01
CA GLU A 239 7.97 13.22 11.14
C GLU A 239 7.96 14.15 12.37
N HIS A 240 6.88 14.11 13.14
CA HIS A 240 6.76 14.88 14.38
C HIS A 240 5.70 14.32 15.31
N ASN A 241 5.66 14.85 16.54
CA ASN A 241 4.52 14.70 17.43
C ASN A 241 3.36 15.58 16.95
N GLU A 242 2.16 15.02 17.02
CA GLU A 242 0.91 15.72 16.79
C GLU A 242 0.37 16.34 18.09
N VAL A 243 -0.79 17.00 18.03
CA VAL A 243 -1.35 17.72 19.17
C VAL A 243 -1.80 16.78 20.31
N ALA A 244 -2.33 15.59 19.99
CA ALA A 244 -2.76 14.66 21.05
C ALA A 244 -1.60 13.84 21.64
N PRO A 245 -1.69 13.44 22.92
CA PRO A 245 -0.70 12.55 23.53
C PRO A 245 -0.54 11.24 22.75
N SER A 246 0.71 10.87 22.49
CA SER A 246 1.07 9.67 21.72
C SER A 246 0.57 9.66 20.26
N GLN A 247 0.18 10.82 19.74
CA GLN A 247 -0.12 11.02 18.32
C GLN A 247 1.12 11.51 17.59
N HIS A 248 1.32 11.02 16.38
CA HIS A 248 2.45 11.34 15.52
C HIS A 248 2.00 11.45 14.07
N GLU A 249 2.82 12.13 13.26
CA GLU A 249 2.64 12.23 11.82
C GLU A 249 3.89 11.76 11.09
N LEU A 250 3.71 11.14 9.91
CA LEU A 250 4.75 10.91 8.92
C LEU A 250 4.26 11.37 7.54
N ALA A 251 5.05 12.20 6.87
CA ALA A 251 4.78 12.68 5.52
C ALA A 251 5.88 12.30 4.53
N CYS A 252 5.45 11.84 3.35
CA CYS A 252 6.34 11.53 2.24
C CYS A 252 6.41 12.69 1.23
N ILE A 253 7.48 12.76 0.44
CA ILE A 253 7.51 13.66 -0.73
C ILE A 253 6.40 13.25 -1.70
N TYR A 254 5.68 14.24 -2.23
CA TYR A 254 4.62 14.03 -3.20
C TYR A 254 5.10 13.27 -4.44
N ALA A 255 4.23 12.44 -4.99
CA ALA A 255 4.46 11.61 -6.18
C ALA A 255 3.17 11.57 -7.03
N PRO A 256 3.17 10.98 -8.23
CA PRO A 256 1.94 10.78 -9.00
C PRO A 256 0.86 10.12 -8.15
N SER A 257 -0.39 10.58 -8.22
CA SER A 257 -1.42 10.24 -7.23
C SER A 257 -1.65 8.73 -7.05
N SER A 258 -1.70 7.96 -8.14
CA SER A 258 -1.78 6.48 -8.04
C SER A 258 -0.60 5.84 -7.30
N LEU A 259 0.62 6.35 -7.51
CA LEU A 259 1.81 5.88 -6.84
C LEU A 259 1.78 6.28 -5.35
N THR A 260 1.39 7.51 -5.02
CA THR A 260 1.23 7.95 -3.64
C THR A 260 0.22 7.09 -2.89
N ALA A 261 -0.89 6.69 -3.53
CA ALA A 261 -1.88 5.82 -2.91
C ALA A 261 -1.29 4.43 -2.57
N ASP A 262 -0.54 3.82 -3.49
CA ASP A 262 0.16 2.55 -3.23
C ASP A 262 1.23 2.72 -2.13
N GLN A 263 2.05 3.76 -2.21
CA GLN A 263 3.08 4.03 -1.22
C GLN A 263 2.50 4.25 0.18
N ASN A 264 1.38 4.97 0.31
CA ASN A 264 0.74 5.19 1.61
C ASN A 264 0.19 3.89 2.22
N GLN A 265 -0.27 2.92 1.42
CA GLN A 265 -0.61 1.60 1.95
C GLN A 265 0.60 0.89 2.56
N LEU A 266 1.78 1.01 1.92
CA LEU A 266 3.02 0.46 2.45
C LEU A 266 3.47 1.19 3.72
N VAL A 267 3.33 2.51 3.77
CA VAL A 267 3.53 3.31 4.99
C VAL A 267 2.66 2.76 6.12
N MET A 268 1.35 2.66 5.92
CA MET A 268 0.42 2.15 6.92
C MET A 268 0.75 0.72 7.38
N ARG A 269 1.17 -0.17 6.46
CA ARG A 269 1.61 -1.53 6.78
C ARG A 269 2.87 -1.51 7.65
N LEU A 270 3.87 -0.73 7.27
CA LEU A 270 5.16 -0.67 7.97
C LEU A 270 5.02 -0.01 9.34
N LEU A 271 4.25 1.07 9.46
CA LEU A 271 3.94 1.71 10.75
C LEU A 271 3.39 0.69 11.75
N LYS A 272 2.42 -0.13 11.33
CA LYS A 272 1.83 -1.19 12.16
C LYS A 272 2.78 -2.33 12.49
N ARG A 273 3.55 -2.81 11.51
CA ARG A 273 4.46 -3.93 11.69
C ARG A 273 5.59 -3.55 12.64
N ILE A 274 6.29 -2.46 12.34
CA ILE A 274 7.46 -2.02 13.10
C ILE A 274 7.08 -1.60 14.52
N ALA A 275 5.85 -1.10 14.74
CA ALA A 275 5.40 -0.76 16.09
C ALA A 275 5.48 -1.99 17.01
N LYS A 276 5.12 -3.17 16.51
CA LYS A 276 5.18 -4.43 17.26
C LYS A 276 6.61 -4.81 17.66
N HIS A 277 7.60 -4.58 16.78
CA HIS A 277 9.01 -4.84 17.09
C HIS A 277 9.50 -3.99 18.28
N HIS A 278 8.93 -2.80 18.44
CA HIS A 278 9.23 -1.87 19.54
C HIS A 278 8.29 -2.03 20.75
N GLY A 279 7.52 -3.13 20.82
CA GLY A 279 6.59 -3.40 21.91
C GLY A 279 5.36 -2.50 21.93
N MET A 280 5.03 -1.85 20.80
CA MET A 280 3.93 -0.90 20.66
C MET A 280 2.87 -1.39 19.66
N ILE A 281 1.69 -0.78 19.72
CA ILE A 281 0.60 -0.94 18.77
C ILE A 281 0.34 0.41 18.10
N CYS A 282 0.37 0.42 16.77
CA CYS A 282 0.01 1.57 15.96
C CYS A 282 -1.48 1.55 15.62
N LEU A 283 -2.20 2.62 15.99
CA LEU A 283 -3.59 2.83 15.62
C LEU A 283 -3.67 3.86 14.48
N LEU A 284 -4.39 3.47 13.42
CA LEU A 284 -4.62 4.30 12.23
C LEU A 284 -6.09 4.73 12.09
N GLY A 285 -6.92 4.43 13.08
CA GLY A 285 -8.32 4.85 13.07
C GLY A 285 -8.43 6.36 13.23
N GLU A 286 -9.43 6.97 12.62
CA GLU A 286 -9.60 8.43 12.56
C GLU A 286 -9.93 9.02 13.93
N LYS A 287 -10.61 8.25 14.79
CA LYS A 287 -10.96 8.66 16.14
C LYS A 287 -10.82 7.52 17.16
N PRO A 288 -9.58 7.18 17.57
CA PRO A 288 -9.36 6.10 18.53
C PRO A 288 -9.80 6.46 19.95
N PHE A 289 -9.77 7.74 20.29
CA PHE A 289 -10.08 8.26 21.62
C PHE A 289 -11.08 9.41 21.54
N GLU A 290 -12.11 9.36 22.38
CA GLU A 290 -13.08 10.45 22.52
C GLU A 290 -12.48 11.60 23.33
N GLY A 291 -12.78 12.84 22.95
CA GLY A 291 -12.37 14.03 23.71
C GLY A 291 -10.94 14.56 23.45
N ILE A 292 -10.15 13.94 22.57
CA ILE A 292 -8.84 14.45 22.10
C ILE A 292 -8.79 14.49 20.56
N ASN A 293 -7.75 15.08 19.95
CA ASN A 293 -7.64 15.15 18.49
C ASN A 293 -7.77 13.77 17.80
N GLY A 294 -8.37 13.77 16.61
CA GLY A 294 -8.43 12.59 15.74
C GLY A 294 -7.19 12.50 14.87
N SER A 295 -7.01 11.36 14.18
CA SER A 295 -5.93 11.17 13.20
C SER A 295 -6.41 11.48 11.78
N GLY A 296 -5.78 12.47 11.17
CA GLY A 296 -5.98 12.88 9.79
C GLY A 296 -5.18 12.09 8.76
N LYS A 297 -5.57 12.31 7.50
CA LYS A 297 -4.76 11.99 6.33
C LYS A 297 -4.97 13.07 5.27
N HIS A 298 -4.15 14.12 5.32
CA HIS A 298 -4.27 15.25 4.39
C HIS A 298 -3.80 14.88 2.98
#